data_AF-A0A8H6VXQ6-F1
#
_entry.id   AF-A0A8H6VXQ6-F1
#
_cell.length_a   1.000
_cell.length_b   1.000
_cell.length_c   1.000
_cell.angle_alpha   90.00
_cell.angle_beta   90.00
_cell.angle_gamma   90.00
#
_symmetry.space_group_name_H-M   'P 1'
#
loop_
_entity.id
_entity.type
_entity.pdbx_description
1 polymer ?
#
loop_
_entity_poly.entity_id
_entity_poly.type
_entity_poly.pdbx_seq_one_letter_code
_entity_poly.pdbx_strand_id
1 'polypeptide(L)'
;MAPRSRSFSVSLGLPAPLLSLVLAVLFLVSSVAALPGSCLLMNPDQLQSIPGWMTLQHAVETGYGTSPYKIVTNDRQFPNKPASICGGVAQGWVWFEYHARVQGHYKWSFKIEDILLTPEERRLPDVQRKRYPAKLRREADFTDL
;
A
#
# COMPACT_ATOMS: atom_id res chain seq x y z
N MET A 1 -14.20 7.42 -63.79
CA MET A 1 -14.11 8.37 -62.66
C MET A 1 -12.99 7.90 -61.75
N ALA A 2 -11.89 8.65 -61.67
CA ALA A 2 -10.72 8.33 -60.85
C ALA A 2 -10.21 9.62 -60.19
N PRO A 3 -9.86 9.63 -58.89
CA PRO A 3 -9.38 10.84 -58.23
C PRO A 3 -7.87 11.04 -58.45
N ARG A 4 -7.49 12.25 -58.89
CA ARG A 4 -6.10 12.72 -58.95
C ARG A 4 -5.62 13.08 -57.54
N SER A 5 -4.64 12.35 -57.00
CA SER A 5 -3.92 12.77 -55.80
C SER A 5 -2.87 13.82 -56.17
N ARG A 6 -2.93 15.02 -55.58
CA ARG A 6 -1.84 16.00 -55.62
C ARG A 6 -0.96 15.80 -54.40
N SER A 7 0.29 15.38 -54.63
CA SER A 7 1.33 15.44 -53.61
C SER A 7 1.86 16.87 -53.53
N PHE A 8 1.65 17.54 -52.40
CA PHE A 8 2.35 18.77 -52.07
C PHE A 8 3.63 18.41 -51.33
N SER A 9 4.77 18.58 -51.98
CA SER A 9 6.08 18.52 -51.34
C SER A 9 6.46 19.96 -50.99
N VAL A 10 6.44 20.29 -49.70
CA VAL A 10 6.94 21.57 -49.20
C VAL A 10 8.38 21.34 -48.76
N SER A 11 9.32 21.67 -49.64
CA SER A 11 10.75 21.66 -49.32
C SER A 11 11.09 22.84 -48.41
N LEU A 12 11.11 22.61 -47.10
CA LEU A 12 11.73 23.53 -46.16
C LEU A 12 13.26 23.39 -46.25
N GLY A 13 13.88 24.31 -46.99
CA GLY A 13 15.33 24.48 -46.97
C GLY A 13 15.77 25.06 -45.63
N LEU A 14 16.31 24.22 -44.74
CA LEU A 14 17.06 24.67 -43.57
C LEU A 14 18.55 24.29 -43.69
N PRO A 15 19.47 25.18 -43.27
CA PRO A 15 20.90 24.93 -43.29
C PRO A 15 21.31 23.83 -42.30
N ALA A 16 22.14 22.91 -42.77
CA ALA A 16 22.44 21.62 -42.18
C ALA A 16 23.29 21.54 -40.88
N PRO A 17 24.01 22.56 -40.36
CA PRO A 17 24.89 22.30 -39.21
C PRO A 17 24.19 22.45 -37.83
N LEU A 18 22.99 23.06 -37.77
CA LEU A 18 22.30 23.32 -36.49
C LEU A 18 21.26 22.25 -36.10
N LEU A 19 20.98 21.28 -36.98
CA LEU A 19 20.01 20.22 -36.71
C LEU A 19 20.57 19.10 -35.80
N SER A 20 21.90 19.02 -35.66
CA SER A 20 22.56 17.96 -34.89
C SER A 20 22.55 18.21 -33.38
N LEU A 21 22.42 19.47 -32.93
CA LEU A 21 22.40 19.78 -31.49
C LEU A 21 21.01 19.63 -30.85
N VAL A 22 19.93 19.70 -31.65
CA VAL A 22 18.55 19.69 -31.11
C VAL A 22 18.07 18.26 -30.80
N LEU A 23 18.61 17.24 -31.48
CA LEU A 23 18.22 15.84 -31.25
C LEU A 23 18.79 15.23 -29.95
N ALA A 24 19.81 15.83 -29.34
CA ALA A 24 20.38 15.34 -28.09
C ALA A 24 19.60 15.77 -26.83
N VAL A 25 18.67 16.73 -26.94
CA VAL A 25 17.96 17.31 -25.78
C VAL A 25 16.64 16.56 -25.46
N LEU A 26 16.12 15.72 -26.36
CA LEU A 26 14.80 15.08 -26.20
C LEU A 26 14.81 13.68 -25.55
N PHE A 27 15.97 13.15 -25.16
CA PHE A 27 16.08 11.81 -24.54
C PHE A 27 16.63 11.81 -23.11
N LEU A 28 16.42 12.89 -22.36
CA LEU A 28 16.52 12.85 -20.89
C LEU A 28 15.13 12.70 -20.28
N VAL A 29 14.38 11.67 -20.68
CA VAL A 29 13.31 11.14 -19.82
C VAL A 29 14.04 10.40 -18.71
N SER A 30 14.48 11.15 -17.70
CA SER A 30 15.01 10.61 -16.46
C SER A 30 14.01 9.59 -15.95
N SER A 31 14.39 8.31 -15.94
CA SER A 31 13.60 7.28 -15.30
C SER A 31 13.33 7.75 -13.88
N VAL A 32 12.07 8.01 -13.54
CA VAL A 32 11.68 8.24 -12.16
C VAL A 32 11.95 6.93 -11.46
N ALA A 33 13.13 6.80 -10.85
CA ALA A 33 13.39 5.73 -9.92
C ALA A 33 12.37 5.91 -8.79
N ALA A 34 11.43 4.97 -8.68
CA ALA A 34 10.58 4.88 -7.51
C ALA A 34 11.52 4.79 -6.30
N LEU A 35 11.52 5.82 -5.45
CA LEU A 35 12.31 5.80 -4.22
C LEU A 35 11.97 4.51 -3.46
N PRO A 36 12.96 3.82 -2.85
CA PRO A 36 12.67 2.71 -1.96
C PRO A 36 11.64 3.21 -0.95
N GLY A 37 10.42 2.66 -1.06
CA GLY A 37 9.24 3.25 -0.46
C GLY A 37 9.44 3.38 1.04
N SER A 38 9.36 4.62 1.55
CA SER A 38 9.36 4.87 2.98
C SER A 38 8.23 4.07 3.62
N CYS A 39 8.59 3.12 4.48
CA CYS A 39 7.64 2.31 5.20
C CYS A 39 7.03 3.12 6.35
N LEU A 40 5.71 3.01 6.53
CA LEU A 40 5.00 3.59 7.67
C LEU A 40 4.58 2.48 8.63
N LEU A 41 4.62 2.74 9.93
CA LEU A 41 4.05 1.81 10.93
C LEU A 41 2.55 1.69 10.72
N MET A 42 2.06 0.45 10.71
CA MET A 42 0.65 0.14 10.47
C MET A 42 -0.12 0.04 11.79
N ASN A 43 -1.31 0.64 11.88
CA ASN A 43 -2.22 0.45 13.01
C ASN A 43 -3.19 -0.73 12.77
N PRO A 44 -3.91 -1.23 13.80
CA PRO A 44 -4.84 -2.35 13.64
C PRO A 44 -5.96 -2.09 12.64
N ASP A 45 -6.49 -0.87 12.57
CA ASP A 45 -7.59 -0.53 11.65
C ASP A 45 -7.16 -0.62 10.18
N GLN A 46 -5.94 -0.14 9.88
CA GLN A 46 -5.34 -0.31 8.56
C GLN A 46 -5.16 -1.78 8.23
N LEU A 47 -4.71 -2.60 9.19
CA LEU A 47 -4.54 -4.04 8.99
C LEU A 47 -5.87 -4.71 8.67
N GLN A 48 -6.93 -4.36 9.39
CA GLN A 48 -8.28 -4.87 9.15
C GLN A 48 -8.89 -4.39 7.83
N SER A 49 -8.30 -3.36 7.22
CA SER A 49 -8.77 -2.78 5.95
C SER A 49 -8.15 -3.43 4.72
N ILE A 50 -7.16 -4.33 4.86
CA ILE A 50 -6.58 -5.02 3.70
C ILE A 50 -7.54 -6.11 3.17
N PRO A 51 -7.56 -6.38 1.85
CA PRO A 51 -8.45 -7.40 1.27
C PRO A 51 -8.28 -8.79 1.89
N GLY A 52 -7.05 -9.17 2.24
CA GLY A 52 -6.74 -10.46 2.86
C GLY A 52 -7.03 -10.56 4.36
N TRP A 53 -7.64 -9.54 4.99
CA TRP A 53 -7.89 -9.54 6.44
C TRP A 53 -8.67 -10.77 6.90
N MET A 54 -9.75 -11.13 6.20
CA MET A 54 -10.59 -12.29 6.55
C MET A 54 -9.81 -13.61 6.48
N THR A 55 -8.90 -13.75 5.52
CA THR A 55 -8.02 -14.92 5.40
C THR A 55 -7.07 -15.02 6.59
N LEU A 56 -6.48 -13.90 7.00
CA LEU A 56 -5.59 -13.82 8.16
C LEU A 56 -6.34 -14.15 9.46
N GLN A 57 -7.52 -13.56 9.65
CA GLN A 57 -8.39 -13.84 10.78
C GLN A 57 -8.79 -15.32 10.85
N HIS A 58 -9.22 -15.90 9.72
CA HIS A 58 -9.58 -17.31 9.67
C HIS A 58 -8.41 -18.24 9.98
N ALA A 59 -7.20 -17.91 9.54
CA ALA A 59 -5.99 -18.68 9.86
C ALA A 59 -5.68 -18.67 11.36
N VAL A 60 -5.82 -17.51 12.02
CA VAL A 60 -5.67 -17.35 13.48
C VAL A 60 -6.73 -18.18 14.21
N GLU A 61 -7.99 -18.06 13.80
CA GLU A 61 -9.11 -18.75 14.46
C GLU A 61 -9.06 -20.27 14.26
N THR A 62 -8.58 -20.73 13.10
CA THR A 62 -8.33 -22.16 12.84
C THR A 62 -7.16 -22.67 13.68
N GLY A 63 -6.09 -21.89 13.78
CA GLY A 63 -4.88 -22.27 14.52
C GLY A 63 -5.05 -22.24 16.02
N TYR A 64 -5.76 -21.25 16.56
CA TYR A 64 -5.81 -20.89 17.98
C TYR A 64 -7.24 -20.72 18.51
N GLY A 65 -8.27 -21.02 17.74
CA GLY A 65 -9.66 -20.91 18.19
C GLY A 65 -10.20 -19.47 18.19
N THR A 66 -11.49 -19.38 18.49
CA THR A 66 -12.33 -18.17 18.31
C THR A 66 -12.51 -17.34 19.59
N SER A 67 -11.68 -17.59 20.60
CA SER A 67 -11.72 -16.81 21.85
C SER A 67 -11.44 -15.33 21.55
N PRO A 68 -12.11 -14.38 22.22
CA PRO A 68 -11.88 -12.96 21.98
C PRO A 68 -10.42 -12.56 22.17
N TYR A 69 -9.90 -11.81 21.20
CA TYR A 69 -8.54 -11.30 21.19
C TYR A 69 -8.49 -9.83 20.78
N LYS A 70 -7.43 -9.17 21.22
CA LYS A 70 -7.03 -7.83 20.78
C LYS A 70 -5.95 -7.97 19.71
N ILE A 71 -6.12 -7.24 18.61
CA ILE A 71 -5.10 -7.13 17.57
C ILE A 71 -4.11 -6.05 17.96
N VAL A 72 -2.83 -6.39 17.96
CA VAL A 72 -1.75 -5.48 18.30
C VAL A 72 -0.75 -5.44 17.16
N THR A 73 -0.52 -4.25 16.62
CA THR A 73 0.57 -3.97 15.69
C THR A 73 1.65 -3.15 16.39
N ASN A 74 2.91 -3.36 16.01
CA ASN A 74 4.06 -2.62 16.55
C ASN A 74 4.17 -2.69 18.07
N ASP A 75 4.09 -3.91 18.60
CA ASP A 75 4.14 -4.16 20.02
C ASP A 75 5.45 -3.67 20.66
N ARG A 76 5.35 -2.94 21.78
CA ARG A 76 6.53 -2.38 22.47
C ARG A 76 7.46 -3.44 23.07
N GLN A 77 6.94 -4.64 23.38
CA GLN A 77 7.74 -5.76 23.85
C GLN A 77 8.56 -6.39 22.71
N PHE A 78 8.16 -6.18 21.45
CA PHE A 78 8.78 -6.75 20.26
C PHE A 78 9.12 -5.67 19.21
N PRO A 79 9.96 -4.68 19.54
CA PRO A 79 10.23 -3.52 18.68
C PRO A 79 10.90 -3.87 17.35
N ASN A 80 11.56 -5.04 17.26
CA ASN A 80 12.18 -5.56 16.04
C ASN A 80 11.22 -6.36 15.14
N LYS A 81 9.94 -6.46 15.53
CA LYS A 81 8.87 -7.14 14.78
C LYS A 81 7.68 -6.19 14.55
N PRO A 82 7.88 -5.07 13.84
CA PRO A 82 6.79 -4.15 13.52
C PRO A 82 5.89 -4.72 12.42
N ALA A 83 4.67 -4.19 12.34
CA ALA A 83 3.83 -4.24 11.14
C ALA A 83 3.92 -2.89 10.43
N SER A 84 4.13 -2.92 9.13
CA SER A 84 4.34 -1.72 8.33
C SER A 84 3.65 -1.78 6.98
N ILE A 85 3.44 -0.62 6.37
CA ILE A 85 2.96 -0.45 5.01
C ILE A 85 4.09 0.16 4.21
N CYS A 86 4.56 -0.53 3.18
CA CYS A 86 5.62 -0.06 2.29
C CYS A 86 5.11 -0.04 0.86
N GLY A 87 5.09 1.14 0.22
CA GLY A 87 4.50 1.28 -1.12
C GLY A 87 3.03 0.83 -1.19
N GLY A 88 2.27 1.03 -0.10
CA GLY A 88 0.87 0.61 0.00
C GLY A 88 0.65 -0.87 0.31
N VAL A 89 1.71 -1.67 0.46
CA VAL A 89 1.62 -3.11 0.74
C VAL A 89 1.95 -3.38 2.21
N ALA A 90 1.04 -4.05 2.92
CA ALA A 90 1.23 -4.46 4.31
C ALA A 90 2.26 -5.59 4.43
N GLN A 91 3.09 -5.53 5.47
CA GLN A 91 4.13 -6.52 5.77
C GLN A 91 4.52 -6.49 7.25
N GLY A 92 5.18 -7.55 7.72
CA GLY A 92 5.70 -7.64 9.08
C GLY A 92 4.82 -8.46 10.02
N TRP A 93 4.88 -8.17 11.32
CA TRP A 93 4.33 -9.03 12.37
C TRP A 93 3.09 -8.44 13.03
N VAL A 94 2.06 -9.27 13.18
CA VAL A 94 0.81 -8.96 13.87
C VAL A 94 0.68 -9.86 15.08
N TRP A 95 0.24 -9.30 16.19
CA TRP A 95 0.04 -10.01 17.45
C TRP A 95 -1.44 -10.10 17.80
N PHE A 96 -1.83 -11.26 18.34
CA PHE A 96 -3.17 -11.59 18.80
C PHE A 96 -3.09 -11.86 20.30
N GLU A 97 -3.61 -10.93 21.10
CA GLU A 97 -3.58 -10.98 22.55
C GLU A 97 -4.94 -11.42 23.08
N TYR A 98 -5.01 -12.61 23.65
CA TYR A 98 -6.21 -13.23 24.18
C TYR A 98 -6.41 -12.91 25.65
N HIS A 99 -7.67 -12.79 26.07
CA HIS A 99 -8.01 -12.62 27.49
C HIS A 99 -7.74 -13.88 28.34
N ALA A 100 -7.83 -15.06 27.72
CA ALA A 100 -7.54 -16.34 28.34
C ALA A 100 -6.39 -17.04 27.61
N ARG A 101 -5.71 -17.97 28.29
CA ARG A 101 -4.67 -18.76 27.64
C ARG A 101 -5.28 -19.62 26.55
N VAL A 102 -4.74 -19.52 25.36
CA VAL A 102 -5.02 -20.43 24.26
C VAL A 102 -3.75 -21.20 23.94
N GLN A 103 -3.84 -22.54 24.00
CA GLN A 103 -2.71 -23.44 23.78
C GLN A 103 -1.50 -23.07 24.66
N GLY A 104 -1.76 -22.66 25.90
CA GLY A 104 -0.72 -22.34 26.89
C GLY A 104 -0.23 -20.88 26.87
N HIS A 105 -0.61 -20.06 25.88
CA HIS A 105 -0.13 -18.69 25.74
C HIS A 105 -1.27 -17.66 25.68
N TYR A 106 -1.01 -16.44 26.14
CA TYR A 106 -1.93 -15.30 25.97
C TYR A 106 -1.72 -14.56 24.66
N LYS A 107 -0.61 -14.82 23.95
CA LYS A 107 -0.20 -14.02 22.81
C LYS A 107 0.39 -14.90 21.73
N TRP A 108 -0.14 -14.75 20.54
CA TRP A 108 0.34 -15.40 19.33
C TRP A 108 0.68 -14.37 18.27
N SER A 109 1.62 -14.69 17.38
CA SER A 109 2.00 -13.80 16.30
C SER A 109 2.01 -14.50 14.97
N PHE A 110 1.63 -13.77 13.94
CA PHE A 110 1.85 -14.18 12.56
C PHE A 110 2.58 -13.10 11.80
N LYS A 111 3.36 -13.53 10.82
CA LYS A 111 3.89 -12.65 9.80
C LYS A 111 2.87 -12.58 8.66
N ILE A 112 2.51 -11.37 8.25
CA ILE A 112 1.43 -11.13 7.27
C ILE A 112 1.72 -11.90 5.97
N GLU A 113 2.98 -11.88 5.54
CA GLU A 113 3.47 -12.48 4.30
C GLU A 113 3.48 -14.02 4.32
N ASP A 114 3.40 -14.64 5.50
CA ASP A 114 3.35 -16.10 5.61
C ASP A 114 1.93 -16.64 5.37
N ILE A 115 0.91 -15.77 5.50
CA ILE A 115 -0.50 -16.12 5.28
C ILE A 115 -1.02 -15.52 3.98
N LEU A 116 -0.71 -14.25 3.73
CA LEU A 116 -1.15 -13.49 2.56
C LEU A 116 -0.02 -13.44 1.53
N LEU A 117 0.01 -14.46 0.69
CA LEU A 117 1.14 -14.71 -0.21
C LEU A 117 1.22 -13.66 -1.34
N THR A 118 0.08 -13.12 -1.76
CA THR A 118 0.04 -12.15 -2.85
C THR A 118 0.13 -10.70 -2.32
N PRO A 119 0.84 -9.80 -3.00
CA PRO A 119 0.81 -8.37 -2.68
C PRO A 119 -0.60 -7.77 -2.75
N GLU A 120 -1.47 -8.30 -3.60
CA GLU A 120 -2.85 -7.84 -3.81
C GLU A 120 -3.70 -8.01 -2.55
N GLU A 121 -3.56 -9.13 -1.84
CA GLU A 121 -4.24 -9.37 -0.56
C GLU A 121 -3.75 -8.45 0.56
N ARG A 122 -2.51 -7.98 0.46
CA ARG A 122 -1.85 -7.12 1.45
C ARG A 122 -1.90 -5.63 1.09
N ARG A 123 -2.33 -5.29 -0.11
CA ARG A 123 -2.38 -3.91 -0.58
C ARG A 123 -3.54 -3.22 0.10
N LEU A 124 -3.26 -2.13 0.80
CA LEU A 124 -4.33 -1.27 1.28
C LEU A 124 -5.16 -0.82 0.07
N PRO A 125 -6.50 -0.85 0.17
CA PRO A 125 -7.32 -0.30 -0.88
C PRO A 125 -6.89 1.15 -1.10
N ASP A 126 -6.82 1.57 -2.37
CA ASP A 126 -6.66 2.98 -2.68
C ASP A 126 -7.89 3.70 -2.14
N VAL A 127 -7.78 4.20 -0.90
CA VAL A 127 -8.75 5.11 -0.29
C VAL A 127 -8.57 6.47 -0.98
N GLN A 128 -8.72 6.51 -2.32
CA GLN A 128 -8.96 7.74 -3.03
C GLN A 128 -10.29 8.28 -2.50
N ARG A 129 -10.16 9.17 -1.51
CA ARG A 129 -11.07 10.27 -1.24
C ARG A 129 -12.54 9.86 -1.04
N LYS A 130 -12.85 9.11 0.02
CA LYS A 130 -13.96 9.61 0.86
C LYS A 130 -13.41 10.87 1.54
N ARG A 131 -13.53 12.02 0.86
CA ARG A 131 -13.56 13.31 1.54
C ARG A 131 -14.77 13.21 2.45
N TYR A 132 -14.58 12.68 3.66
CA TYR A 132 -15.59 12.79 4.70
C TYR A 132 -15.94 14.27 4.76
N PRO A 133 -17.22 14.65 4.60
CA PRO A 133 -17.59 16.06 4.64
C PRO A 133 -17.08 16.61 5.97
N ALA A 134 -16.49 17.81 5.92
CA ALA A 134 -15.86 18.47 7.07
C ALA A 134 -16.79 18.66 8.30
N LYS A 135 -18.06 18.26 8.20
CA LYS A 135 -19.07 18.31 9.26
C LYS A 135 -18.96 17.24 10.35
N LEU A 136 -18.10 16.23 10.23
CA LEU A 136 -17.91 15.21 11.29
C LEU A 136 -16.63 15.42 12.13
N ARG A 137 -16.03 16.61 12.12
CA ARG A 137 -14.82 16.94 12.89
C ARG A 137 -15.08 17.42 14.32
N ARG A 138 -16.33 17.39 14.79
CA ARG A 138 -16.70 17.77 16.16
C ARG A 138 -17.58 16.69 16.79
N GLU A 139 -17.05 15.49 16.97
CA GLU A 139 -17.64 14.50 17.89
C GLU A 139 -16.59 13.43 18.26
N ALA A 140 -15.37 13.89 18.54
CA ALA A 140 -14.36 13.11 19.24
C ALA A 140 -13.66 14.06 20.22
N ASP A 141 -14.49 14.75 21.00
CA ASP A 141 -14.10 15.34 22.27
C ASP A 141 -14.40 14.25 23.31
N PHE A 142 -13.46 13.32 23.46
CA PHE A 142 -13.42 12.43 24.62
C PHE A 142 -12.47 13.06 25.63
N THR A 143 -12.90 14.19 26.17
CA THR A 143 -12.42 14.72 27.43
C THR A 143 -13.65 14.80 28.33
N ASP A 144 -13.92 13.72 29.05
CA ASP A 144 -14.63 13.76 30.34
C ASP A 144 -14.40 12.43 31.07
N LEU A 145 -13.49 12.52 32.04
CA LEU A 145 -13.43 11.70 33.26
C LEU A 145 -14.55 12.14 34.20
#